data_AF-A0AAV2VTJ8-F1
#
_entry.id   AF-A0AAV2VTJ8-F1
#
_cell.length_a   1.000
_cell.length_b   1.000
_cell.length_c   1.000
_cell.angle_alpha   90.00
_cell.angle_beta   90.00
_cell.angle_gamma   90.00
#
_symmetry.space_group_name_H-M   'P 1'
#
loop_
_entity.id
_entity.type
_entity.pdbx_description
1 polymer ?
#
loop_
_entity_poly.entity_id
_entity_poly.type
_entity_poly.pdbx_seq_one_letter_code
_entity_poly.pdbx_strand_id
1 'polypeptide(L)'
;MYKLGIAAALAAGVFTPVIHANEAPVPVTTQIDLLGVYTPGLKKHYNDEPVTAIQHRVNVANMVFEMSKVDVNVNLVGTMEAKYDEGERQISQTDALGAITPDTKGYTNKAFNKVEGKRKELGADMVTLFRNLNVNNSPDHRKKKITKGNKTYTSISTSCGRAHTLRKYEHDNAPALVKRKLYSHVYTNECKDDTLVHELGHNMGLYHAREQYSGKLPHTNGYSFPGAYGYGVEGQLATTMAYNHKFKVSKSTYTFSNPDIQCNGVPCGLKDVANAVKTLRYTAPLVAKVMTRPTPQPQVN
;
A
#
# COMPACT_ATOMS: atom_id res chain seq x y z
N MET A 1 80.61 -15.52 32.33
CA MET A 1 79.77 -15.37 31.14
C MET A 1 79.42 -16.76 30.63
N TYR A 2 78.14 -17.14 30.64
CA TYR A 2 77.42 -17.86 29.58
C TYR A 2 76.01 -18.20 30.11
N LYS A 3 74.99 -17.66 29.41
CA LYS A 3 73.57 -17.94 29.58
C LYS A 3 73.21 -19.21 28.80
N LEU A 4 72.32 -20.03 29.35
CA LEU A 4 71.36 -20.92 28.67
C LEU A 4 70.37 -21.35 29.78
N GLY A 5 69.05 -21.16 29.73
CA GLY A 5 68.11 -21.04 28.61
C GLY A 5 67.11 -22.18 28.73
N ILE A 6 66.15 -22.10 29.67
CA ILE A 6 65.08 -23.10 29.85
C ILE A 6 63.88 -22.70 28.99
N ALA A 7 63.53 -23.57 28.03
CA ALA A 7 62.38 -23.42 27.15
C ALA A 7 61.07 -23.72 27.90
N ALA A 8 60.12 -22.79 27.83
CA ALA A 8 58.76 -22.99 28.29
C ALA A 8 57.92 -23.60 27.15
N ALA A 9 57.32 -24.76 27.39
CA ALA A 9 56.37 -25.39 26.49
C ALA A 9 55.06 -24.59 26.46
N LEU A 10 54.77 -23.94 25.34
CA LEU A 10 53.48 -23.32 25.06
C LEU A 10 52.50 -24.42 24.66
N ALA A 11 51.53 -24.70 25.52
CA ALA A 11 50.36 -25.50 25.17
C ALA A 11 49.51 -24.69 24.17
N ALA A 12 49.56 -25.08 22.89
CA ALA A 12 48.69 -24.53 21.87
C ALA A 12 47.26 -25.05 22.12
N GLY A 13 46.42 -24.21 22.72
CA GLY A 13 44.99 -24.47 22.81
C GLY A 13 44.39 -24.51 21.40
N VAL A 14 43.80 -25.66 21.04
CA VAL A 14 43.09 -25.83 19.77
C VAL A 14 41.81 -25.01 19.84
N PHE A 15 41.82 -23.83 19.23
CA PHE A 15 40.62 -23.02 19.06
C PHE A 15 39.81 -23.62 17.92
N THR A 16 38.87 -24.51 18.23
CA THR A 16 37.85 -24.94 17.26
C THR A 16 36.80 -23.85 17.13
N PRO A 17 36.68 -23.15 15.99
CA PRO A 17 35.59 -22.23 15.78
C PRO A 17 34.28 -23.03 15.78
N VAL A 18 33.36 -22.67 16.67
CA VAL A 18 31.96 -23.10 16.54
C VAL A 18 31.41 -22.35 15.34
N ILE A 19 31.41 -23.01 14.17
CA ILE A 19 30.63 -22.55 13.03
C ILE A 19 29.18 -22.77 13.44
N HIS A 20 28.55 -21.74 13.99
CA HIS A 20 27.10 -21.66 13.95
C HIS A 20 26.75 -21.65 12.46
N ALA A 21 26.15 -22.73 11.98
CA ALA A 21 25.39 -22.64 10.76
C ALA A 21 24.41 -21.48 10.98
N ASN A 22 24.61 -20.35 10.29
CA ASN A 22 23.60 -19.32 10.23
C ASN A 22 22.38 -20.03 9.64
N GLU A 23 21.40 -20.33 10.49
CA GLU A 23 20.05 -20.56 10.02
C GLU A 23 19.76 -19.41 9.04
N ALA A 24 19.28 -19.74 7.84
CA ALA A 24 18.81 -18.72 6.92
C ALA A 24 17.86 -17.82 7.74
N PRO A 25 18.07 -16.49 7.77
CA PRO A 25 17.26 -15.62 8.61
C PRO A 25 15.80 -15.95 8.34
N VAL A 26 15.07 -16.36 9.39
CA VAL A 26 13.63 -16.59 9.28
C VAL A 26 13.07 -15.33 8.62
N PRO A 27 12.40 -15.43 7.45
CA PRO A 27 11.92 -14.26 6.76
C PRO A 27 10.99 -13.51 7.72
N VAL A 28 11.46 -12.36 8.22
CA VAL A 28 10.69 -11.54 9.14
C VAL A 28 9.63 -10.83 8.32
N THR A 29 8.39 -11.29 8.43
CA THR A 29 7.25 -10.61 7.83
C THR A 29 7.15 -9.20 8.41
N THR A 30 7.13 -8.21 7.52
CA THR A 30 6.96 -6.82 7.92
C THR A 30 5.50 -6.57 8.24
N GLN A 31 5.21 -6.34 9.53
CA GLN A 31 3.88 -5.92 9.98
C GLN A 31 3.69 -4.43 9.70
N ILE A 32 2.56 -4.05 9.10
CA ILE A 32 2.13 -2.66 8.90
C ILE A 32 0.76 -2.48 9.56
N ASP A 33 0.65 -1.52 10.48
CA ASP A 33 -0.58 -1.30 11.21
C ASP A 33 -1.45 -0.22 10.52
N LEU A 34 -2.71 -0.56 10.24
CA LEU A 34 -3.66 0.27 9.51
C LEU A 34 -4.81 0.71 10.42
N LEU A 35 -5.06 2.02 10.45
CA LEU A 35 -6.28 2.61 10.99
C LEU A 35 -7.30 2.81 9.85
N GLY A 36 -8.46 2.16 9.95
CA GLY A 36 -9.58 2.38 9.04
C GLY A 36 -10.50 3.50 9.51
N VAL A 37 -10.59 4.59 8.77
CA VAL A 37 -11.57 5.65 9.02
C VAL A 37 -12.72 5.46 8.04
N TYR A 38 -13.98 5.55 8.48
CA TYR A 38 -15.13 5.40 7.59
C TYR A 38 -16.19 6.49 7.80
N THR A 39 -17.00 6.73 6.77
CA THR A 39 -18.10 7.70 6.83
C THR A 39 -19.43 7.06 7.26
N PRO A 40 -20.40 7.85 7.77
CA PRO A 40 -21.75 7.38 8.04
C PRO A 40 -22.42 6.78 6.80
N GLY A 41 -22.15 7.32 5.60
CA GLY A 41 -22.60 6.74 4.33
C GLY A 41 -22.14 5.30 4.10
N LEU A 42 -20.87 4.99 4.43
CA LEU A 42 -20.35 3.62 4.33
C LEU A 42 -21.03 2.71 5.34
N LYS A 43 -21.15 3.18 6.59
CA LYS A 43 -21.81 2.44 7.67
C LYS A 43 -23.24 2.06 7.30
N LYS A 44 -24.02 3.04 6.80
CA LYS A 44 -25.38 2.82 6.31
C LYS A 44 -25.43 1.83 5.16
N HIS A 45 -24.48 1.90 4.21
CA HIS A 45 -24.43 0.97 3.08
C HIS A 45 -24.27 -0.49 3.51
N TYR A 46 -23.56 -0.75 4.60
CA TYR A 46 -23.35 -2.08 5.17
C TYR A 46 -24.24 -2.38 6.38
N ASN A 47 -25.44 -1.78 6.45
CA ASN A 47 -26.41 -2.03 7.53
C ASN A 47 -25.83 -1.87 8.93
N ASP A 48 -25.10 -0.78 9.14
CA ASP A 48 -24.40 -0.41 10.38
C ASP A 48 -23.15 -1.25 10.73
N GLU A 49 -22.74 -2.19 9.86
CA GLU A 49 -21.61 -3.10 10.07
C GLU A 49 -20.48 -2.96 9.01
N PRO A 50 -19.83 -1.79 8.87
CA PRO A 50 -18.82 -1.57 7.83
C PRO A 50 -17.50 -2.30 8.08
N VAL A 51 -17.24 -2.75 9.31
CA VAL A 51 -15.94 -3.30 9.73
C VAL A 51 -15.61 -4.59 8.98
N THR A 52 -16.57 -5.49 8.79
CA THR A 52 -16.37 -6.74 8.03
C THR A 52 -15.95 -6.47 6.59
N ALA A 53 -16.55 -5.45 5.96
CA ALA A 53 -16.18 -5.04 4.61
C ALA A 53 -14.78 -4.43 4.55
N ILE A 54 -14.39 -3.63 5.55
CA ILE A 54 -13.02 -3.10 5.65
C ILE A 54 -12.03 -4.24 5.86
N GLN A 55 -12.32 -5.17 6.77
CA GLN A 55 -11.46 -6.32 7.04
C GLN A 55 -11.29 -7.23 5.82
N HIS A 56 -12.34 -7.47 5.04
CA HIS A 56 -12.24 -8.20 3.76
C HIS A 56 -11.18 -7.61 2.84
N ARG A 57 -11.12 -6.28 2.72
CA ARG A 57 -10.12 -5.59 1.88
C ARG A 57 -8.71 -5.72 2.42
N VAL A 58 -8.55 -5.72 3.74
CA VAL A 58 -7.26 -6.00 4.39
C VAL A 58 -6.83 -7.45 4.13
N ASN A 59 -7.76 -8.40 4.18
CA ASN A 59 -7.49 -9.80 3.85
C ASN A 59 -7.07 -9.97 2.39
N VAL A 60 -7.77 -9.30 1.46
CA VAL A 60 -7.39 -9.26 0.04
C VAL A 60 -6.02 -8.62 -0.14
N ALA A 61 -5.70 -7.55 0.60
CA ALA A 61 -4.37 -6.94 0.55
C ALA A 61 -3.26 -7.93 0.95
N ASN A 62 -3.46 -8.66 2.06
CA ASN A 62 -2.53 -9.67 2.54
C ASN A 62 -2.37 -10.83 1.55
N MET A 63 -3.48 -11.29 0.96
CA MET A 63 -3.45 -12.28 -0.13
C MET A 63 -2.61 -11.78 -1.31
N VAL A 64 -2.77 -10.51 -1.73
CA VAL A 64 -1.99 -9.92 -2.83
C VAL A 64 -0.50 -9.86 -2.49
N PHE A 65 -0.11 -9.48 -1.26
CA PHE A 65 1.31 -9.51 -0.84
C PHE A 65 1.89 -10.92 -0.90
N GLU A 66 1.16 -11.91 -0.37
CA GLU A 66 1.56 -13.31 -0.37
C GLU A 66 1.71 -13.86 -1.80
N MET A 67 0.71 -13.66 -2.65
CA MET A 67 0.74 -14.08 -4.06
C MET A 67 1.89 -13.41 -4.82
N SER A 68 2.32 -12.22 -4.40
CA SER A 68 3.45 -11.48 -4.98
C SER A 68 4.81 -11.89 -4.43
N LYS A 69 4.87 -12.79 -3.43
CA LYS A 69 6.09 -13.14 -2.68
C LYS A 69 6.74 -11.93 -2.01
N VAL A 70 5.91 -11.11 -1.37
CA VAL A 70 6.34 -9.98 -0.54
C VAL A 70 5.99 -10.30 0.92
N ASP A 71 6.99 -10.35 1.79
CA ASP A 71 6.83 -10.64 3.22
C ASP A 71 6.29 -9.41 3.98
N VAL A 72 5.06 -9.02 3.67
CA VAL A 72 4.32 -7.91 4.29
C VAL A 72 2.97 -8.40 4.74
N ASN A 73 2.56 -7.98 5.93
CA ASN A 73 1.24 -8.23 6.47
C ASN A 73 0.67 -6.93 7.05
N VAL A 74 -0.54 -6.58 6.64
CA VAL A 74 -1.29 -5.41 7.09
C VAL A 74 -2.28 -5.84 8.16
N ASN A 75 -2.23 -5.19 9.33
CA ASN A 75 -3.16 -5.42 10.44
C ASN A 75 -4.14 -4.27 10.53
N LEU A 76 -5.44 -4.57 10.55
CA LEU A 76 -6.44 -3.56 10.91
C LEU A 76 -6.44 -3.40 12.43
N VAL A 77 -5.69 -2.43 12.95
CA VAL A 77 -5.52 -2.25 14.41
C VAL A 77 -6.67 -1.46 15.05
N GLY A 78 -7.54 -0.88 14.24
CA GLY A 78 -8.76 -0.26 14.70
C GLY A 78 -9.52 0.42 13.57
N THR A 79 -10.79 0.75 13.86
CA THR A 79 -11.62 1.55 12.99
C THR A 79 -12.27 2.71 13.72
N MET A 80 -12.57 3.81 13.04
CA MET A 80 -13.34 4.91 13.59
C MET A 80 -14.26 5.56 12.57
N GLU A 81 -15.47 5.93 13.02
CA GLU A 81 -16.41 6.71 12.23
C GLU A 81 -16.05 8.20 12.26
N ALA A 82 -16.02 8.85 11.09
CA ALA A 82 -15.83 10.29 10.95
C ALA A 82 -17.02 10.88 10.17
N LYS A 83 -17.73 11.84 10.79
CA LYS A 83 -18.88 12.54 10.19
C LYS A 83 -18.41 13.45 9.05
N TYR A 84 -18.24 12.87 7.87
CA TYR A 84 -17.72 13.49 6.66
C TYR A 84 -18.54 13.03 5.46
N ASP A 85 -18.66 13.88 4.44
CA ASP A 85 -19.39 13.59 3.20
C ASP A 85 -20.91 13.39 3.36
N GLU A 86 -21.51 14.15 4.29
CA GLU A 86 -22.95 14.08 4.62
C GLU A 86 -23.85 14.97 3.73
N GLY A 87 -23.28 15.61 2.70
CA GLY A 87 -24.02 16.48 1.79
C GLY A 87 -24.81 15.73 0.72
N GLU A 88 -25.73 16.41 0.06
CA GLU A 88 -26.50 15.84 -1.07
C GLU A 88 -25.63 15.40 -2.24
N ARG A 89 -24.51 16.10 -2.45
CA ARG A 89 -23.50 15.77 -3.46
C ARG A 89 -22.24 15.27 -2.78
N GLN A 90 -21.77 14.08 -3.18
CA GLN A 90 -20.55 13.51 -2.63
C GLN A 90 -19.31 14.33 -3.03
N ILE A 91 -18.35 14.37 -2.12
CA ILE A 91 -17.05 15.02 -2.30
C ILE A 91 -16.13 14.10 -3.14
N SER A 92 -15.29 14.69 -3.99
CA SER A 92 -14.36 13.90 -4.81
C SER A 92 -13.33 13.16 -3.95
N GLN A 93 -12.83 12.02 -4.43
CA GLN A 93 -11.79 11.27 -3.73
C GLN A 93 -10.49 12.08 -3.55
N THR A 94 -10.21 13.05 -4.45
CA THR A 94 -9.04 13.94 -4.34
C THR A 94 -9.20 14.87 -3.15
N ASP A 95 -10.37 15.49 -3.01
CA ASP A 95 -10.67 16.40 -1.90
C ASP A 95 -10.81 15.61 -0.59
N ALA A 96 -11.36 14.40 -0.63
CA ALA A 96 -11.48 13.51 0.52
C ALA A 96 -10.10 13.06 1.03
N LEU A 97 -9.19 12.67 0.14
CA LEU A 97 -7.80 12.39 0.52
C LEU A 97 -7.15 13.63 1.14
N GLY A 98 -7.35 14.81 0.54
CA GLY A 98 -6.84 16.07 1.07
C GLY A 98 -7.38 16.39 2.47
N ALA A 99 -8.68 16.17 2.70
CA ALA A 99 -9.36 16.46 3.95
C ALA A 99 -8.93 15.55 5.10
N ILE A 100 -8.67 14.26 4.85
CA ILE A 100 -8.19 13.34 5.90
C ILE A 100 -6.68 13.50 6.17
N THR A 101 -5.92 14.04 5.21
CA THR A 101 -4.47 14.21 5.35
C THR A 101 -4.16 15.43 6.23
N PRO A 102 -3.44 15.27 7.35
CA PRO A 102 -3.01 16.41 8.18
C PRO A 102 -1.93 17.25 7.47
N ASP A 103 -1.86 18.52 7.83
CA ASP A 103 -0.77 19.42 7.45
C ASP A 103 0.22 19.60 8.61
N THR A 104 1.12 20.59 8.53
CA THR A 104 2.10 20.86 9.59
C THR A 104 1.50 21.50 10.84
N LYS A 105 0.25 21.97 10.77
CA LYS A 105 -0.50 22.59 11.88
C LYS A 105 -1.51 21.63 12.51
N GLY A 106 -1.82 20.50 11.87
CA GLY A 106 -2.69 19.46 12.41
C GLY A 106 -3.70 18.98 11.37
N TYR A 107 -4.93 18.72 11.81
CA TYR A 107 -6.00 18.31 10.89
C TYR A 107 -6.39 19.46 9.95
N THR A 108 -6.71 19.13 8.70
CA THR A 108 -7.14 20.11 7.69
C THR A 108 -8.66 20.25 7.61
N ASN A 109 -9.40 19.25 8.09
CA ASN A 109 -10.86 19.27 8.18
C ASN A 109 -11.33 18.77 9.56
N LYS A 110 -12.26 19.51 10.18
CA LYS A 110 -12.78 19.23 11.53
C LYS A 110 -13.34 17.83 11.71
N ALA A 111 -13.84 17.19 10.65
CA ALA A 111 -14.37 15.83 10.71
C ALA A 111 -13.29 14.80 11.11
N PHE A 112 -12.01 15.12 10.87
CA PHE A 112 -10.87 14.23 11.10
C PHE A 112 -9.98 14.68 12.27
N ASN A 113 -10.43 15.62 13.11
CA ASN A 113 -9.62 16.17 14.21
C ASN A 113 -9.14 15.13 15.24
N LYS A 114 -9.83 13.98 15.35
CA LYS A 114 -9.47 12.87 16.24
C LYS A 114 -8.58 11.82 15.59
N VAL A 115 -8.39 11.84 14.27
CA VAL A 115 -7.69 10.77 13.52
C VAL A 115 -6.24 10.64 13.97
N GLU A 116 -5.48 11.74 14.06
CA GLU A 116 -4.07 11.67 14.47
C GLU A 116 -3.90 11.25 15.94
N GLY A 117 -4.85 11.61 16.81
CA GLY A 117 -4.89 11.12 18.18
C GLY A 117 -5.06 9.60 18.23
N LYS A 118 -6.04 9.06 17.49
CA LYS A 118 -6.30 7.61 17.43
C LYS A 118 -5.18 6.85 16.74
N ARG A 119 -4.62 7.42 15.68
CA ARG A 119 -3.45 6.87 14.98
C ARG A 119 -2.26 6.72 15.91
N LYS A 120 -1.98 7.73 16.74
CA LYS A 120 -0.92 7.68 17.77
C LYS A 120 -1.23 6.67 18.87
N GLU A 121 -2.47 6.64 19.35
CA GLU A 121 -2.93 5.70 20.38
C GLU A 121 -2.73 4.24 19.96
N LEU A 122 -3.05 3.91 18.71
CA LEU A 122 -2.95 2.54 18.19
C LEU A 122 -1.58 2.21 17.58
N GLY A 123 -0.72 3.20 17.39
CA GLY A 123 0.53 3.03 16.63
C GLY A 123 0.32 2.71 15.14
N ALA A 124 -0.78 3.17 14.54
CA ALA A 124 -1.12 2.84 13.16
C ALA A 124 -0.19 3.55 12.15
N ASP A 125 0.66 2.77 11.48
CA ASP A 125 1.60 3.23 10.45
C ASP A 125 0.90 3.95 9.29
N MET A 126 -0.28 3.46 8.90
CA MET A 126 -1.05 3.97 7.77
C MET A 126 -2.50 4.28 8.16
N VAL A 127 -3.15 5.17 7.40
CA VAL A 127 -4.57 5.51 7.57
C VAL A 127 -5.28 5.45 6.22
N THR A 128 -6.45 4.81 6.18
CA THR A 128 -7.29 4.81 4.98
C THR A 128 -8.69 5.31 5.30
N LEU A 129 -9.20 6.24 4.49
CA LEU A 129 -10.61 6.64 4.46
C LEU A 129 -11.41 5.70 3.56
N PHE A 130 -12.32 4.93 4.13
CA PHE A 130 -13.26 4.09 3.42
C PHE A 130 -14.59 4.81 3.24
N ARG A 131 -15.09 4.84 2.01
CA ARG A 131 -16.37 5.46 1.63
C ARG A 131 -17.18 4.54 0.73
N ASN A 132 -18.48 4.74 0.67
CA ASN A 132 -19.31 4.17 -0.39
C ASN A 132 -19.38 5.16 -1.56
N LEU A 133 -19.29 4.67 -2.79
CA LEU A 133 -19.50 5.45 -4.00
C LEU A 133 -21.00 5.49 -4.33
N ASN A 134 -21.58 6.68 -4.42
CA ASN A 134 -22.90 6.86 -4.99
C ASN A 134 -22.78 7.30 -6.45
N VAL A 135 -23.08 6.38 -7.36
CA VAL A 135 -22.95 6.56 -8.82
C VAL A 135 -23.87 7.63 -9.40
N ASN A 136 -24.84 8.13 -8.64
CA ASN A 136 -25.79 9.14 -9.10
C ASN A 136 -25.38 10.56 -8.69
N ASN A 137 -24.59 10.74 -7.63
CA ASN A 137 -24.25 12.07 -7.11
C ASN A 137 -22.75 12.29 -6.86
N SER A 138 -21.88 11.32 -7.15
CA SER A 138 -20.43 11.46 -6.99
C SER A 138 -19.76 12.12 -8.21
N PRO A 139 -18.80 13.04 -8.02
CA PRO A 139 -17.93 13.51 -9.09
C PRO A 139 -16.96 12.42 -9.60
N ASP A 140 -16.77 11.35 -8.84
CA ASP A 140 -15.84 10.25 -9.16
C ASP A 140 -16.48 9.19 -10.06
N HIS A 141 -17.78 9.29 -10.33
CA HIS A 141 -18.49 8.48 -11.32
C HIS A 141 -19.07 9.36 -12.41
N ARG A 142 -18.63 9.18 -13.66
CA ARG A 142 -19.14 9.92 -14.81
C ARG A 142 -19.64 8.98 -15.89
N LYS A 143 -20.87 9.20 -16.34
CA LYS A 143 -21.46 8.58 -17.53
C LYS A 143 -21.47 9.60 -18.65
N LYS A 144 -20.81 9.32 -19.77
CA LYS A 144 -20.79 10.17 -20.97
C LYS A 144 -21.27 9.37 -22.17
N LYS A 145 -22.27 9.89 -22.90
CA LYS A 145 -22.60 9.36 -24.23
C LYS A 145 -21.51 9.76 -25.22
N ILE A 146 -20.97 8.80 -25.94
CA ILE A 146 -19.96 8.99 -26.98
C ILE A 146 -20.51 8.40 -28.27
N THR A 147 -20.57 9.20 -29.32
CA THR A 147 -20.97 8.75 -30.66
C THR A 147 -19.72 8.54 -31.50
N LYS A 148 -19.59 7.35 -32.11
CA LYS A 148 -18.52 7.01 -33.06
C LYS A 148 -19.15 6.46 -34.33
N GLY A 149 -19.13 7.27 -35.40
CA GLY A 149 -19.94 7.02 -36.60
C GLY A 149 -21.43 7.04 -36.25
N ASN A 150 -22.18 6.04 -36.72
CA ASN A 150 -23.63 5.92 -36.48
C ASN A 150 -23.99 5.18 -35.17
N LYS A 151 -23.01 4.89 -34.31
CA LYS A 151 -23.22 4.15 -33.05
C LYS A 151 -22.96 5.06 -31.85
N THR A 152 -23.89 5.08 -30.90
CA THR A 152 -23.76 5.76 -29.61
C THR A 152 -23.50 4.75 -28.50
N TYR A 153 -22.48 5.01 -27.70
CA TYR A 153 -22.06 4.21 -26.55
C TYR A 153 -22.14 5.04 -25.28
N THR A 154 -22.44 4.41 -24.14
CA THR A 154 -22.25 5.02 -22.83
C THR A 154 -20.86 4.66 -22.33
N SER A 155 -19.99 5.66 -22.21
CA SER A 155 -18.71 5.52 -21.53
C SER A 155 -18.88 5.81 -20.05
N ILE A 156 -18.34 4.92 -19.21
CA ILE A 156 -18.35 5.04 -17.76
C ILE A 156 -16.91 5.24 -17.31
N SER A 157 -16.67 6.29 -16.53
CA SER A 157 -15.41 6.50 -15.82
C SER A 157 -15.71 6.51 -14.32
N THR A 158 -15.07 5.59 -13.60
CA THR A 158 -15.18 5.46 -12.14
C THR A 158 -13.80 5.53 -11.54
N SER A 159 -13.59 6.42 -10.58
CA SER A 159 -12.37 6.46 -9.79
C SER A 159 -12.62 5.79 -8.44
N CYS A 160 -11.82 4.78 -8.13
CA CYS A 160 -12.07 3.87 -7.00
C CYS A 160 -11.24 4.17 -5.76
N GLY A 161 -10.10 4.84 -5.93
CA GLY A 161 -9.21 5.18 -4.84
C GLY A 161 -8.24 6.29 -5.19
N ARG A 162 -7.64 6.84 -4.14
CA ARG A 162 -6.57 7.83 -4.23
C ARG A 162 -5.66 7.74 -3.03
N ALA A 163 -4.35 7.75 -3.28
CA ALA A 163 -3.33 7.81 -2.25
C ALA A 163 -2.24 8.83 -2.59
N HIS A 164 -1.51 9.26 -1.57
CA HIS A 164 -0.25 9.95 -1.79
C HIS A 164 0.80 8.94 -2.24
N THR A 165 1.45 9.20 -3.38
CA THR A 165 2.59 8.39 -3.81
C THR A 165 3.86 8.86 -3.10
N LEU A 166 4.44 8.02 -2.25
CA LEU A 166 5.66 8.33 -1.48
C LEU A 166 6.84 7.52 -2.00
N ARG A 167 7.80 8.18 -2.63
CA ARG A 167 8.87 7.52 -3.37
C ARG A 167 10.00 7.14 -2.43
N LYS A 168 10.95 6.36 -2.94
CA LYS A 168 12.19 6.00 -2.25
C LYS A 168 12.84 7.22 -1.57
N TYR A 169 12.94 8.33 -2.29
CA TYR A 169 13.54 9.54 -1.77
C TYR A 169 12.83 10.12 -0.55
N GLU A 170 11.49 10.16 -0.54
CA GLU A 170 10.75 10.63 0.64
C GLU A 170 10.97 9.71 1.84
N HIS A 171 11.02 8.39 1.61
CA HIS A 171 11.31 7.42 2.67
C HIS A 171 12.73 7.57 3.24
N ASP A 172 13.72 7.88 2.41
CA ASP A 172 15.11 8.05 2.85
C ASP A 172 15.36 9.40 3.54
N ASN A 173 14.75 10.48 3.04
CA ASN A 173 15.17 11.85 3.37
C ASN A 173 14.11 12.67 4.11
N ALA A 174 12.84 12.23 4.12
CA ALA A 174 11.74 13.02 4.66
C ALA A 174 10.77 12.17 5.51
N PRO A 175 11.23 11.50 6.58
CA PRO A 175 10.38 10.63 7.40
C PRO A 175 9.17 11.35 8.01
N ALA A 176 9.32 12.63 8.38
CA ALA A 176 8.21 13.46 8.86
C ALA A 176 7.14 13.73 7.77
N LEU A 177 7.54 13.86 6.50
CA LEU A 177 6.61 13.98 5.38
C LEU A 177 5.90 12.65 5.11
N VAL A 178 6.65 11.54 5.14
CA VAL A 178 6.10 10.19 4.96
C VAL A 178 5.04 9.92 6.02
N LYS A 179 5.37 10.08 7.30
CA LYS A 179 4.41 9.93 8.40
C LYS A 179 3.12 10.73 8.15
N ARG A 180 3.26 12.00 7.76
CA ARG A 180 2.13 12.90 7.52
C ARG A 180 1.29 12.50 6.29
N LYS A 181 1.88 11.84 5.30
CA LYS A 181 1.25 11.54 4.00
C LYS A 181 0.91 10.06 3.77
N LEU A 182 1.17 9.15 4.71
CA LEU A 182 0.74 7.75 4.65
C LEU A 182 -0.79 7.61 4.84
N TYR A 183 -1.51 8.22 3.91
CA TYR A 183 -2.96 8.29 3.82
C TYR A 183 -3.42 7.85 2.44
N SER A 184 -4.56 7.18 2.43
CA SER A 184 -5.29 6.81 1.23
C SER A 184 -6.80 6.96 1.43
N HIS A 185 -7.52 6.93 0.31
CA HIS A 185 -8.97 6.91 0.23
C HIS A 185 -9.39 5.77 -0.69
N VAL A 186 -10.43 5.02 -0.31
CA VAL A 186 -10.94 3.87 -1.06
C VAL A 186 -12.47 3.86 -1.04
N TYR A 187 -13.09 3.64 -2.20
CA TYR A 187 -14.49 3.26 -2.30
C TYR A 187 -14.67 1.74 -2.19
N THR A 188 -15.68 1.30 -1.43
CA THR A 188 -15.92 -0.13 -1.16
C THR A 188 -16.99 -0.78 -2.03
N ASN A 189 -17.79 -0.02 -2.76
CA ASN A 189 -18.77 -0.54 -3.71
C ASN A 189 -18.48 -0.01 -5.11
N GLU A 190 -18.96 -0.73 -6.13
CA GLU A 190 -18.67 -0.47 -7.56
C GLU A 190 -17.19 -0.57 -7.97
N CYS A 191 -16.34 -0.94 -7.02
CA CYS A 191 -14.89 -0.98 -7.14
C CYS A 191 -14.38 -2.36 -6.73
N LYS A 192 -13.19 -2.72 -7.22
CA LYS A 192 -12.61 -4.03 -6.96
C LYS A 192 -12.08 -4.11 -5.53
N ASP A 193 -12.04 -5.32 -5.01
CA ASP A 193 -11.55 -5.58 -3.66
C ASP A 193 -10.05 -5.31 -3.50
N ASP A 194 -9.25 -5.37 -4.59
CA ASP A 194 -7.83 -5.01 -4.58
C ASP A 194 -7.54 -3.50 -4.62
N THR A 195 -8.59 -2.65 -4.58
CA THR A 195 -8.40 -1.18 -4.54
C THR A 195 -7.62 -0.74 -3.31
N LEU A 196 -7.86 -1.32 -2.13
CA LEU A 196 -7.10 -0.95 -0.93
C LEU A 196 -5.60 -1.16 -1.14
N VAL A 197 -5.21 -2.37 -1.55
CA VAL A 197 -3.80 -2.72 -1.72
C VAL A 197 -3.14 -1.98 -2.89
N HIS A 198 -3.91 -1.60 -3.91
CA HIS A 198 -3.45 -0.65 -4.93
C HIS A 198 -3.03 0.69 -4.31
N GLU A 199 -3.90 1.28 -3.49
CA GLU A 199 -3.62 2.56 -2.83
C GLU A 199 -2.50 2.47 -1.78
N LEU A 200 -2.42 1.37 -1.03
CA LEU A 200 -1.27 1.10 -0.15
C LEU A 200 0.03 0.97 -0.97
N GLY A 201 -0.04 0.40 -2.16
CA GLY A 201 1.07 0.35 -3.12
C GLY A 201 1.58 1.75 -3.49
N HIS A 202 0.70 2.70 -3.76
CA HIS A 202 1.09 4.10 -3.97
C HIS A 202 1.76 4.70 -2.73
N ASN A 203 1.17 4.52 -1.54
CA ASN A 203 1.78 4.97 -0.28
C ASN A 203 3.18 4.38 -0.03
N MET A 204 3.50 3.24 -0.64
CA MET A 204 4.82 2.60 -0.60
C MET A 204 5.70 2.89 -1.83
N GLY A 205 5.26 3.79 -2.72
CA GLY A 205 6.07 4.33 -3.81
C GLY A 205 5.89 3.66 -5.17
N LEU A 206 4.83 2.88 -5.34
CA LEU A 206 4.49 2.28 -6.63
C LEU A 206 3.72 3.26 -7.53
N TYR A 207 3.85 3.02 -8.84
CA TYR A 207 3.13 3.70 -9.91
C TYR A 207 2.28 2.70 -10.67
N HIS A 208 1.37 3.23 -11.51
CA HIS A 208 0.63 2.40 -12.44
C HIS A 208 1.54 1.69 -13.46
N ALA A 209 1.00 0.86 -14.34
CA ALA A 209 1.82 0.31 -15.43
C ALA A 209 2.31 1.42 -16.37
N ARG A 210 3.53 1.24 -16.92
CA ARG A 210 4.21 2.27 -17.74
C ARG A 210 3.39 2.67 -18.97
N GLU A 211 2.70 1.71 -19.56
CA GLU A 211 1.86 1.85 -20.75
C GLU A 211 0.65 2.77 -20.53
N GLN A 212 0.30 3.06 -19.27
CA GLN A 212 -0.78 3.97 -18.90
C GLN A 212 -0.36 5.44 -18.92
N TYR A 213 0.92 5.74 -19.14
CA TYR A 213 1.42 7.10 -19.25
C TYR A 213 1.66 7.47 -20.72
N SER A 214 1.11 8.59 -21.16
CA SER A 214 1.44 9.20 -22.46
C SER A 214 2.58 10.20 -22.26
N GLY A 215 3.82 9.79 -22.53
CA GLY A 215 4.99 10.67 -22.45
C GLY A 215 5.90 10.37 -21.27
N LYS A 216 6.31 11.41 -20.53
CA LYS A 216 7.30 11.28 -19.45
C LYS A 216 6.74 10.42 -18.31
N LEU A 217 7.44 9.34 -18.01
CA LEU A 217 7.14 8.49 -16.88
C LEU A 217 7.35 9.26 -15.55
N PRO A 218 6.53 8.98 -14.52
CA PRO A 218 6.67 9.65 -13.23
C PRO A 218 7.95 9.26 -12.47
N HIS A 219 8.67 8.23 -12.94
CA HIS A 219 9.99 7.89 -12.44
C HIS A 219 10.93 9.05 -12.75
N THR A 220 11.48 9.60 -11.68
CA THR A 220 12.45 10.67 -11.74
C THR A 220 13.79 10.10 -11.28
N ASN A 221 14.84 10.32 -12.08
CA ASN A 221 16.20 9.80 -11.86
C ASN A 221 16.61 9.85 -10.38
N GLY A 222 16.71 8.67 -9.75
CA GLY A 222 17.16 8.51 -8.36
C GLY A 222 16.10 8.68 -7.26
N TYR A 223 14.93 9.26 -7.55
CA TYR A 223 13.90 9.46 -6.52
C TYR A 223 12.98 8.26 -6.29
N SER A 224 12.84 7.39 -7.29
CA SER A 224 12.04 6.16 -7.24
C SER A 224 12.86 4.99 -7.79
N PHE A 225 12.50 3.75 -7.47
CA PHE A 225 13.10 2.61 -8.16
C PHE A 225 12.66 2.59 -9.65
N PRO A 226 13.55 2.25 -10.60
CA PRO A 226 13.20 2.18 -12.03
C PRO A 226 12.02 1.24 -12.34
N GLY A 227 11.93 0.14 -11.58
CA GLY A 227 10.90 -0.89 -11.72
C GLY A 227 9.67 -0.70 -10.82
N ALA A 228 9.46 0.46 -10.20
CA ALA A 228 8.34 0.71 -9.26
C ALA A 228 6.96 0.80 -9.94
N TYR A 229 6.71 0.01 -10.99
CA TYR A 229 5.55 0.09 -11.87
C TYR A 229 4.73 -1.18 -11.80
N GLY A 230 3.42 -1.04 -11.99
CA GLY A 230 2.58 -2.15 -12.41
C GLY A 230 3.04 -2.76 -13.74
N TYR A 231 2.48 -3.91 -14.04
CA TYR A 231 2.71 -4.66 -15.27
C TYR A 231 1.40 -5.20 -15.83
N GLY A 232 1.33 -5.30 -17.16
CA GLY A 232 0.25 -5.95 -17.86
C GLY A 232 0.70 -6.46 -19.23
N VAL A 233 0.01 -7.48 -19.72
CA VAL A 233 0.16 -8.01 -21.08
C VAL A 233 -1.21 -8.00 -21.71
N GLU A 234 -1.31 -7.40 -22.89
CA GLU A 234 -2.58 -7.20 -23.58
C GLU A 234 -3.32 -8.53 -23.79
N GLY A 235 -4.58 -8.58 -23.35
CA GLY A 235 -5.44 -9.76 -23.40
C GLY A 235 -5.10 -10.88 -22.41
N GLN A 236 -3.98 -10.79 -21.68
CA GLN A 236 -3.48 -11.91 -20.87
C GLN A 236 -3.45 -11.62 -19.38
N LEU A 237 -2.92 -10.48 -18.94
CA LEU A 237 -2.84 -10.15 -17.51
C LEU A 237 -2.77 -8.65 -17.23
N ALA A 238 -3.18 -8.27 -16.02
CA ALA A 238 -2.90 -6.99 -15.40
C ALA A 238 -2.65 -7.21 -13.91
N THR A 239 -1.50 -6.75 -13.42
CA THR A 239 -1.17 -6.71 -11.98
C THR A 239 -2.01 -5.66 -11.25
N THR A 240 -2.02 -5.70 -9.92
CA THR A 240 -2.82 -4.82 -9.06
C THR A 240 -2.60 -3.32 -9.35
N MET A 241 -1.38 -2.91 -9.68
CA MET A 241 -1.10 -1.50 -10.04
C MET A 241 -1.50 -1.13 -11.47
N ALA A 242 -1.94 -2.09 -12.29
CA ALA A 242 -2.27 -1.88 -13.69
C ALA A 242 -3.79 -1.74 -13.90
N TYR A 243 -4.21 -0.85 -14.80
CA TYR A 243 -5.61 -0.76 -15.18
C TYR A 243 -5.98 -1.89 -16.15
N ASN A 244 -6.81 -2.82 -15.72
CA ASN A 244 -7.31 -3.93 -16.54
C ASN A 244 -7.77 -3.52 -17.95
N HIS A 245 -8.54 -2.43 -18.07
CA HIS A 245 -9.06 -1.95 -19.35
C HIS A 245 -7.96 -1.52 -20.32
N LYS A 246 -6.81 -1.04 -19.80
CA LYS A 246 -5.66 -0.67 -20.63
C LYS A 246 -5.05 -1.91 -21.31
N PHE A 247 -5.09 -3.04 -20.63
CA PHE A 247 -4.55 -4.32 -21.09
C PHE A 247 -5.65 -5.26 -21.61
N LYS A 248 -6.87 -4.77 -21.85
CA LYS A 248 -7.99 -5.57 -22.39
C LYS A 248 -8.29 -6.86 -21.61
N VAL A 249 -8.04 -6.86 -20.31
CA VAL A 249 -8.40 -7.98 -19.41
C VAL A 249 -9.59 -7.59 -18.53
N SER A 250 -10.35 -8.58 -18.07
CA SER A 250 -11.47 -8.33 -17.15
C SER A 250 -11.04 -8.41 -15.69
N LYS A 251 -10.07 -9.27 -15.35
CA LYS A 251 -9.63 -9.54 -13.97
C LYS A 251 -8.17 -9.14 -13.74
N SER A 252 -7.92 -8.66 -12.52
CA SER A 252 -6.57 -8.44 -11.99
C SER A 252 -5.97 -9.82 -11.67
N THR A 253 -4.64 -9.94 -11.75
CA THR A 253 -3.94 -11.15 -11.28
C THR A 253 -3.91 -11.25 -9.75
N TYR A 254 -4.32 -10.20 -9.03
CA TYR A 254 -4.14 -10.09 -7.58
C TYR A 254 -2.68 -10.27 -7.16
N THR A 255 -1.78 -9.66 -7.93
CA THR A 255 -0.33 -9.63 -7.65
C THR A 255 0.23 -8.24 -7.96
N PHE A 256 1.27 -7.85 -7.23
CA PHE A 256 2.21 -6.82 -7.66
C PHE A 256 3.16 -7.39 -8.71
N SER A 257 3.72 -6.51 -9.54
CA SER A 257 4.67 -6.95 -10.56
C SER A 257 5.94 -7.54 -9.93
N ASN A 258 6.25 -8.78 -10.32
CA ASN A 258 7.38 -9.55 -9.86
C ASN A 258 7.87 -10.45 -11.02
N PRO A 259 9.04 -10.18 -11.63
CA PRO A 259 9.55 -10.96 -12.75
C PRO A 259 9.95 -12.39 -12.37
N ASP A 260 10.07 -12.70 -11.07
CA ASP A 260 10.52 -14.00 -10.56
C ASP A 260 9.35 -14.99 -10.34
N ILE A 261 8.10 -14.58 -10.60
CA ILE A 261 6.92 -15.43 -10.53
C ILE A 261 6.15 -15.41 -11.86
N GLN A 262 5.28 -16.39 -12.07
CA GLN A 262 4.45 -16.51 -13.27
C GLN A 262 3.02 -16.02 -13.01
N CYS A 263 2.45 -15.31 -13.98
CA CYS A 263 1.04 -14.93 -14.03
C CYS A 263 0.47 -15.34 -15.39
N ASN A 264 -0.51 -16.25 -15.40
CA ASN A 264 -1.12 -16.79 -16.62
C ASN A 264 -0.09 -17.31 -17.65
N GLY A 265 0.92 -18.05 -17.17
CA GLY A 265 1.94 -18.71 -18.00
C GLY A 265 3.06 -17.81 -18.52
N VAL A 266 3.09 -16.52 -18.14
CA VAL A 266 4.18 -15.58 -18.48
C VAL A 266 4.69 -14.87 -17.24
N PRO A 267 5.93 -14.33 -17.26
CA PRO A 267 6.49 -13.65 -16.08
C PRO A 267 5.56 -12.52 -15.62
N CYS A 268 5.36 -12.42 -14.31
CA CYS A 268 4.45 -11.43 -13.72
C CYS A 268 5.10 -10.05 -13.58
N GLY A 269 6.02 -9.70 -14.47
CA GLY A 269 6.80 -8.49 -14.41
C GLY A 269 7.96 -8.56 -15.39
N LEU A 270 8.69 -7.46 -15.49
CA LEU A 270 9.89 -7.36 -16.31
C LEU A 270 11.02 -6.84 -15.43
N LYS A 271 12.18 -7.53 -15.50
CA LYS A 271 13.37 -7.12 -14.75
C LYS A 271 13.71 -5.66 -15.05
N ASP A 272 13.93 -4.87 -13.99
CA ASP A 272 14.24 -3.43 -13.99
C ASP A 272 13.21 -2.48 -14.64
N VAL A 273 12.13 -3.00 -15.23
CA VAL A 273 11.05 -2.22 -15.87
C VAL A 273 9.77 -2.22 -15.05
N ALA A 274 9.34 -3.41 -14.59
CA ALA A 274 8.15 -3.62 -13.79
C ALA A 274 8.42 -4.73 -12.76
N ASN A 275 8.98 -4.31 -11.63
CA ASN A 275 9.31 -5.12 -10.47
C ASN A 275 8.95 -4.30 -9.21
N ALA A 276 7.65 -4.18 -8.98
CA ALA A 276 7.08 -3.47 -7.84
C ALA A 276 7.56 -4.06 -6.51
N VAL A 277 7.74 -5.39 -6.44
CA VAL A 277 8.17 -6.06 -5.21
C VAL A 277 9.53 -5.61 -4.71
N LYS A 278 10.46 -5.20 -5.59
CA LYS A 278 11.73 -4.59 -5.19
C LYS A 278 11.54 -3.29 -4.41
N THR A 279 10.57 -2.47 -4.81
CA THR A 279 10.23 -1.23 -4.10
C THR A 279 9.57 -1.56 -2.76
N LEU A 280 8.58 -2.45 -2.76
CA LEU A 280 7.85 -2.83 -1.55
C LEU A 280 8.76 -3.41 -0.46
N ARG A 281 9.69 -4.32 -0.83
CA ARG A 281 10.67 -4.88 0.11
C ARG A 281 11.59 -3.82 0.73
N TYR A 282 11.79 -2.69 0.05
CA TYR A 282 12.57 -1.58 0.57
C TYR A 282 11.74 -0.63 1.44
N THR A 283 10.55 -0.24 0.98
CA THR A 283 9.75 0.81 1.63
C THR A 283 8.86 0.29 2.75
N ALA A 284 8.36 -0.95 2.68
CA ALA A 284 7.48 -1.50 3.70
C ALA A 284 8.12 -1.53 5.11
N PRO A 285 9.40 -1.95 5.30
CA PRO A 285 10.04 -1.88 6.61
C PRO A 285 10.24 -0.45 7.14
N LEU A 286 10.29 0.54 6.25
CA LEU A 286 10.37 1.95 6.63
C LEU A 286 8.99 2.50 7.02
N VAL A 287 7.93 2.07 6.33
CA VAL A 287 6.54 2.36 6.69
C VAL A 287 6.21 1.78 8.06
N ALA A 288 6.57 0.53 8.33
CA ALA A 288 6.33 -0.17 9.60
C ALA A 288 7.03 0.44 10.84
N LYS A 289 7.81 1.51 10.65
CA LYS A 289 8.57 2.20 11.70
C LYS A 289 8.18 3.66 11.86
N VAL A 290 7.18 4.15 11.11
CA VAL A 290 6.76 5.57 11.18
C VAL A 290 6.01 5.88 12.48
N MET A 291 5.43 4.86 13.10
CA MET A 291 4.78 4.94 14.40
C MET A 291 5.45 4.02 15.41
N THR A 292 5.44 4.44 16.66
CA THR A 292 5.81 3.56 17.77
C THR A 292 4.58 2.73 18.13
N ARG A 293 4.70 1.41 18.03
CA ARG A 293 3.65 0.50 18.49
C ARG A 293 3.49 0.60 20.01
N PRO A 294 2.27 0.75 20.54
CA PRO A 294 2.02 0.63 21.96
C PRO A 294 2.46 -0.77 22.42
N THR A 295 3.11 -0.86 23.58
CA THR A 295 3.33 -2.16 24.22
C THR A 295 1.98 -2.83 24.42
N PRO A 296 1.82 -4.13 24.10
CA PRO A 296 0.59 -4.85 24.40
C PRO A 296 0.23 -4.64 25.87
N GLN A 297 -0.94 -4.03 26.13
CA GLN A 297 -1.45 -3.98 27.49
C GLN A 297 -1.69 -5.44 27.93
N PRO A 298 -1.25 -5.84 29.13
CA PRO A 298 -1.63 -7.14 29.68
C PRO A 298 -3.15 -7.23 29.62
N GLN A 299 -3.67 -8.31 29.02
CA GLN A 299 -5.10 -8.60 29.04
C GLN A 299 -5.49 -8.72 30.51
N VAL A 300 -6.24 -7.74 31.03
CA VAL A 300 -6.88 -7.87 32.34
C VAL A 300 -8.06 -8.79 32.11
N ASN A 301 -7.85 -10.07 32.45
CA ASN A 301 -8.91 -11.08 32.51
C ASN A 301 -9.97 -10.69 33.54
#